data_AF-A0A923Y4V0-F1
#
_entry.id   AF-A0A923Y4V0-F1
#
_cell.length_a   1.000
_cell.length_b   1.000
_cell.length_c   1.000
_cell.angle_alpha   90.00
_cell.angle_beta   90.00
_cell.angle_gamma   90.00
#
_symmetry.space_group_name_H-M   'P 1'
#
loop_
_entity.id
_entity.type
_entity.pdbx_description
1 polymer ?
#
loop_
_entity_poly.entity_id
_entity_poly.type
_entity_poly.pdbx_seq_one_letter_code
_entity_poly.pdbx_strand_id
1 'polypeptide(L)'
;MPETPHQLQDAARERGRAAADHLSRVNGAQGLQAAVLALLLPAGSRRAARAWQLETQATPGAAALREHIDHLPPAARLPWLDVLLARLRGQALPTRQALLEATRRVMAARGTVRPIDRLQWLLMRQRFGQASAASAQAAAQSDLSHLPPTDVLAVARYCAFLARMVPVEAHDDANPPELAAADGAAGAAWYASAMARWEPHHSIPPCTPPDSDGLVQALQELQALAWMQRPVLARDWVTAALQHSRHGRLADTAADALRLSCALLESPLPPELERHYRGAAEASPP
;
A
#
# COMPACT_ATOMS: atom_id res chain seq x y z
N MET A 1 -11.72 -30.73 23.85
CA MET A 1 -12.37 -29.51 24.38
C MET A 1 -12.20 -28.43 23.32
N PRO A 2 -13.27 -27.87 22.73
CA PRO A 2 -13.14 -26.83 21.73
C PRO A 2 -12.60 -25.54 22.37
N GLU A 3 -11.57 -24.95 21.79
CA GLU A 3 -11.01 -23.66 22.23
C GLU A 3 -12.07 -22.56 22.13
N THR A 4 -12.18 -21.73 23.16
CA THR A 4 -13.13 -20.62 23.15
C THR A 4 -12.64 -19.48 22.25
N PRO A 5 -13.54 -18.66 21.65
CA PRO A 5 -13.17 -17.59 20.72
C PRO A 5 -12.14 -16.59 21.29
N HIS A 6 -12.16 -16.36 22.60
CA HIS A 6 -11.17 -15.54 23.30
C HIS A 6 -9.77 -16.18 23.30
N GLN A 7 -9.66 -17.49 23.54
CA GLN A 7 -8.37 -18.20 23.55
C GLN A 7 -7.69 -18.18 22.17
N LEU A 8 -8.48 -18.30 21.09
CA LEU A 8 -7.97 -18.21 19.72
C LEU A 8 -7.44 -16.82 19.37
N GLN A 9 -8.11 -15.77 19.84
CA GLN A 9 -7.66 -14.38 19.64
C GLN A 9 -6.38 -14.06 20.42
N ASP A 10 -6.27 -14.53 21.66
CA ASP A 10 -5.08 -14.30 22.49
C ASP A 10 -3.87 -15.06 21.93
N ALA A 11 -4.05 -16.30 21.49
CA ALA A 11 -2.99 -17.06 20.82
C ALA A 11 -2.54 -16.40 19.50
N ALA A 12 -3.46 -15.84 18.72
CA ALA A 12 -3.13 -15.10 17.50
C ALA A 12 -2.32 -13.82 17.80
N ARG A 13 -2.69 -13.08 18.86
CA ARG A 13 -1.94 -11.90 19.32
C ARG A 13 -0.53 -12.27 19.76
N GLU A 14 -0.38 -13.35 20.52
CA GLU A 14 0.93 -13.81 20.98
C GLU A 14 1.84 -14.21 19.82
N ARG A 15 1.31 -14.95 18.83
CA ARG A 15 2.06 -15.25 17.59
C ARG A 15 2.45 -13.99 16.82
N GLY A 16 1.56 -13.01 16.74
CA GLY A 16 1.83 -11.71 16.10
C GLY A 16 2.96 -10.94 16.80
N ARG A 17 2.97 -10.91 18.14
CA ARG A 17 4.06 -10.31 18.94
C ARG A 17 5.38 -11.04 18.71
N ALA A 18 5.38 -12.38 18.76
CA ALA A 18 6.58 -13.18 18.50
C ALA A 18 7.15 -12.96 17.08
N ALA A 19 6.26 -12.80 16.08
CA ALA A 19 6.65 -12.46 14.72
C ALA A 19 7.31 -11.07 14.64
N ALA A 20 6.74 -10.07 15.30
CA ALA A 20 7.31 -8.73 15.38
C ALA A 20 8.70 -8.72 16.07
N ASP A 21 8.85 -9.45 17.18
CA ASP A 21 10.12 -9.63 17.87
C ASP A 21 11.17 -10.34 17.00
N HIS A 22 10.74 -11.29 16.17
CA HIS A 22 11.63 -11.94 15.24
C HIS A 22 12.09 -10.96 14.15
N LEU A 23 11.16 -10.23 13.53
CA LEU A 23 11.45 -9.24 12.49
C LEU A 23 12.32 -8.08 12.98
N SER A 24 12.16 -7.65 14.23
CA SER A 24 12.98 -6.60 14.82
C SER A 24 14.46 -6.98 14.84
N ARG A 25 14.76 -8.27 15.03
CA ARG A 25 16.11 -8.87 15.09
C ARG A 25 16.65 -9.29 13.73
N VAL A 26 15.86 -9.25 12.66
CA VAL A 26 16.36 -9.54 11.31
C VAL A 26 17.36 -8.47 10.92
N ASN A 27 18.59 -8.92 10.69
CA ASN A 27 19.73 -8.10 10.30
C ASN A 27 20.46 -8.76 9.12
N GLY A 28 21.23 -7.95 8.39
CA GLY A 28 21.97 -8.40 7.22
C GLY A 28 21.14 -8.40 5.93
N ALA A 29 21.83 -8.21 4.81
CA ALA A 29 21.22 -7.99 3.50
C ALA A 29 20.24 -9.11 3.07
N GLN A 30 20.66 -10.37 3.17
CA GLN A 30 19.88 -11.51 2.68
C GLN A 30 18.61 -11.74 3.51
N GLY A 31 18.71 -11.66 4.84
CA GLY A 31 17.55 -11.78 5.74
C GLY A 31 16.53 -10.67 5.52
N LEU A 32 17.00 -9.42 5.38
CA LEU A 32 16.14 -8.28 5.08
C LEU A 32 15.44 -8.42 3.71
N GLN A 33 16.17 -8.87 2.68
CA GLN A 33 15.59 -9.13 1.36
C GLN A 33 14.52 -10.23 1.41
N ALA A 34 14.80 -11.36 2.08
CA ALA A 34 13.84 -12.44 2.23
C ALA A 34 12.57 -11.99 2.97
N ALA A 35 12.71 -11.17 4.02
CA ALA A 35 11.59 -10.59 4.76
C ALA A 35 10.73 -9.67 3.88
N VAL A 36 11.36 -8.75 3.14
CA VAL A 36 10.63 -7.84 2.23
C VAL A 36 9.89 -8.63 1.17
N LEU A 37 10.54 -9.59 0.51
CA LEU A 37 9.88 -10.41 -0.51
C LEU A 37 8.72 -11.22 0.06
N ALA A 38 8.81 -11.71 1.30
CA ALA A 38 7.73 -12.43 1.98
C ALA A 38 6.54 -11.51 2.32
N LEU A 39 6.78 -10.26 2.73
CA LEU A 39 5.70 -9.29 2.98
C LEU A 39 4.90 -8.95 1.73
N LEU A 40 5.53 -8.97 0.56
CA LEU A 40 4.91 -8.71 -0.74
C LEU A 40 4.12 -9.90 -1.30
N LEU A 41 4.20 -11.08 -0.66
CA LEU A 41 3.48 -12.27 -1.13
C LEU A 41 1.96 -12.10 -0.94
N PRO A 42 1.14 -12.40 -1.97
CA PRO A 42 -0.28 -12.60 -1.78
C PRO A 42 -0.54 -13.85 -0.94
N ALA A 43 -1.53 -13.79 -0.05
CA ALA A 43 -2.07 -14.98 0.59
C ALA A 43 -2.51 -16.01 -0.47
N GLY A 44 -2.17 -17.28 -0.26
CA GLY A 44 -2.60 -18.40 -1.11
C GLY A 44 -1.92 -18.55 -2.48
N SER A 45 -1.03 -17.63 -2.90
CA SER A 45 -0.37 -17.74 -4.22
C SER A 45 0.79 -18.73 -4.22
N ARG A 46 0.53 -19.99 -4.62
CA ARG A 46 1.57 -21.04 -4.76
C ARG A 46 2.71 -20.64 -5.72
N ARG A 47 2.39 -19.96 -6.83
CA ARG A 47 3.40 -19.51 -7.81
C ARG A 47 4.33 -18.44 -7.24
N ALA A 48 3.77 -17.44 -6.55
CA ALA A 48 4.56 -16.39 -5.90
C ALA A 48 5.41 -16.97 -4.76
N ALA A 49 4.84 -17.88 -3.96
CA ALA A 49 5.57 -18.58 -2.91
C ALA A 49 6.74 -19.40 -3.47
N ARG A 50 6.56 -20.07 -4.63
CA ARG A 50 7.64 -20.80 -5.30
C ARG A 50 8.74 -19.88 -5.82
N ALA A 51 8.37 -18.76 -6.45
CA ALA A 51 9.35 -17.77 -6.89
C ALA A 51 10.15 -17.22 -5.70
N TRP A 52 9.47 -16.88 -4.61
CA TRP A 52 10.12 -16.45 -3.37
C TRP A 52 11.11 -17.50 -2.84
N GLN A 53 10.73 -18.79 -2.80
CA GLN A 53 11.63 -19.86 -2.36
C GLN A 53 12.92 -19.94 -3.20
N LEU A 54 12.81 -19.72 -4.51
CA LEU A 54 13.97 -19.73 -5.40
C LEU A 54 14.88 -18.53 -5.14
N GLU A 55 14.32 -17.34 -4.95
CA GLU A 55 15.09 -16.13 -4.63
C GLU A 55 15.80 -16.25 -3.26
N THR A 56 15.19 -16.93 -2.29
CA THR A 56 15.71 -17.03 -0.93
C THR A 56 16.44 -18.35 -0.63
N GLN A 57 16.71 -19.18 -1.64
CA GLN A 57 17.28 -20.52 -1.43
C GLN A 57 18.62 -20.51 -0.67
N ALA A 58 19.43 -19.46 -0.89
CA ALA A 58 20.72 -19.28 -0.27
C ALA A 58 20.65 -18.54 1.08
N THR A 59 19.46 -18.16 1.54
CA THR A 59 19.26 -17.39 2.78
C THR A 59 18.94 -18.34 3.93
N PRO A 60 19.83 -18.49 4.93
CA PRO A 60 19.55 -19.32 6.10
C PRO A 60 18.32 -18.83 6.85
N GLY A 61 17.44 -19.75 7.25
CA GLY A 61 16.25 -19.42 8.05
C GLY A 61 15.13 -18.70 7.29
N ALA A 62 15.21 -18.52 5.96
CA ALA A 62 14.18 -17.81 5.20
C ALA A 62 12.78 -18.41 5.37
N ALA A 63 12.66 -19.75 5.43
CA ALA A 63 11.37 -20.42 5.62
C ALA A 63 10.71 -20.07 6.96
N ALA A 64 11.47 -20.09 8.07
CA ALA A 64 10.98 -19.72 9.39
C ALA A 64 10.61 -18.22 9.44
N LEU A 65 11.41 -17.37 8.79
CA LEU A 65 11.11 -15.94 8.67
C LEU A 65 9.78 -15.69 7.95
N ARG A 66 9.48 -16.44 6.89
CA ARG A 66 8.20 -16.35 6.20
C ARG A 66 7.04 -16.82 7.07
N GLU A 67 7.21 -17.91 7.81
CA GLU A 67 6.19 -18.40 8.75
C GLU A 67 5.86 -17.34 9.81
N HIS A 68 6.86 -16.67 10.37
CA HIS A 68 6.64 -15.53 11.26
C HIS A 68 5.86 -14.39 10.58
N ILE A 69 6.22 -14.03 9.35
CA ILE A 69 5.48 -12.99 8.59
C ILE A 69 4.02 -13.39 8.34
N ASP A 70 3.74 -14.67 8.12
CA ASP A 70 2.36 -15.18 7.93
C ASP A 70 1.52 -15.06 9.22
N HIS A 71 2.17 -14.92 10.39
CA HIS A 71 1.50 -14.63 11.67
C HIS A 71 1.34 -13.15 11.99
N LEU A 72 1.87 -12.23 11.17
CA LEU A 72 1.64 -10.81 11.38
C LEU A 72 0.17 -10.45 11.09
N PRO A 73 -0.47 -9.63 11.97
CA PRO A 73 -1.74 -9.00 11.66
C PRO A 73 -1.65 -8.19 10.35
N PRO A 74 -2.70 -8.15 9.52
CA PRO A 74 -2.68 -7.42 8.24
C PRO A 74 -2.19 -5.97 8.38
N ALA A 75 -2.74 -5.23 9.33
CA ALA A 75 -2.35 -3.85 9.61
C ALA A 75 -0.88 -3.70 10.06
N ALA A 76 -0.20 -4.74 10.54
CA ALA A 76 1.23 -4.65 10.91
C ALA A 76 2.16 -4.83 9.70
N ARG A 77 1.70 -5.45 8.61
CA ARG A 77 2.56 -5.86 7.48
C ARG A 77 3.19 -4.67 6.75
N LEU A 78 2.39 -3.66 6.43
CA LEU A 78 2.88 -2.47 5.73
C LEU A 78 3.83 -1.60 6.60
N PRO A 79 3.53 -1.34 7.89
CA PRO A 79 4.51 -0.73 8.80
C PRO A 79 5.85 -1.48 8.85
N TRP A 80 5.84 -2.81 8.90
CA TRP A 80 7.07 -3.61 8.84
C TRP A 80 7.79 -3.48 7.50
N LEU A 81 7.06 -3.43 6.39
CA LEU A 81 7.65 -3.19 5.07
C LEU A 81 8.42 -1.87 5.06
N ASP A 82 7.83 -0.77 5.57
CA ASP A 82 8.48 0.54 5.65
C ASP A 82 9.80 0.48 6.42
N VAL A 83 9.79 -0.16 7.60
CA VAL A 83 10.98 -0.29 8.46
C VAL A 83 12.07 -1.13 7.80
N LEU A 84 11.72 -2.25 7.17
CA LEU A 84 12.68 -3.09 6.49
C LEU A 84 13.27 -2.40 5.26
N LEU A 85 12.46 -1.66 4.48
CA LEU A 85 12.95 -0.85 3.36
C LEU A 85 13.90 0.26 3.84
N ALA A 86 13.62 0.90 4.98
CA ALA A 86 14.51 1.89 5.58
C ALA A 86 15.86 1.28 5.97
N ARG A 87 15.87 0.08 6.58
CA ARG A 87 17.11 -0.67 6.91
C ARG A 87 17.88 -1.06 5.65
N LEU A 88 17.18 -1.51 4.60
CA LEU A 88 17.78 -1.87 3.31
C LEU A 88 18.36 -0.66 2.56
N ARG A 89 17.87 0.56 2.81
CA ARG A 89 18.41 1.78 2.20
C ARG A 89 19.89 2.00 2.55
N GLY A 90 20.33 1.56 3.73
CA GLY A 90 21.73 1.61 4.15
C GLY A 90 22.65 0.57 3.50
N GLN A 91 22.10 -0.40 2.75
CA GLN A 91 22.88 -1.45 2.09
C GLN A 91 23.51 -0.97 0.77
N ALA A 92 24.52 -1.71 0.30
CA ALA A 92 25.21 -1.42 -0.96
C ALA A 92 24.23 -1.36 -2.15
N LEU A 93 24.56 -0.56 -3.16
CA LEU A 93 23.72 -0.40 -4.37
C LEU A 93 23.37 -1.73 -5.06
N PRO A 94 24.32 -2.69 -5.23
CA PRO A 94 24.00 -3.97 -5.85
C PRO A 94 22.95 -4.78 -5.08
N THR A 95 22.97 -4.70 -3.75
CA THR A 95 21.97 -5.34 -2.89
C THR A 95 20.57 -4.76 -3.10
N ARG A 96 20.48 -3.44 -3.25
CA ARG A 96 19.20 -2.75 -3.52
C ARG A 96 18.67 -3.08 -4.92
N GLN A 97 19.56 -3.14 -5.93
CA GLN A 97 19.21 -3.55 -7.29
C GLN A 97 18.73 -5.01 -7.35
N ALA A 98 19.46 -5.93 -6.71
CA ALA A 98 19.08 -7.34 -6.63
C ALA A 98 17.70 -7.54 -6.01
N LEU A 99 17.36 -6.76 -4.97
CA LEU A 99 16.02 -6.79 -4.36
C LEU A 99 14.93 -6.34 -5.34
N LEU A 100 15.14 -5.27 -6.10
CA LEU A 100 14.17 -4.81 -7.10
C LEU A 100 13.97 -5.86 -8.20
N GLU A 101 15.04 -6.49 -8.67
CA GLU A 101 14.94 -7.58 -9.65
C GLU A 101 14.19 -8.79 -9.10
N ALA A 102 14.52 -9.23 -7.89
CA ALA A 102 13.85 -10.34 -7.22
C ALA A 102 12.36 -10.04 -7.00
N THR A 103 12.04 -8.81 -6.59
CA THR A 103 10.65 -8.35 -6.41
C THR A 103 9.87 -8.44 -7.72
N ARG A 104 10.46 -7.98 -8.83
CA ARG A 104 9.86 -8.09 -10.16
C ARG A 104 9.60 -9.55 -10.54
N ARG A 105 10.55 -10.46 -10.28
CA ARG A 105 10.38 -11.91 -10.55
C ARG A 105 9.26 -12.52 -9.71
N VAL A 106 9.19 -12.21 -8.43
CA VAL A 106 8.12 -12.68 -7.53
C VAL A 106 6.75 -12.16 -7.95
N MET A 107 6.64 -10.87 -8.30
CA MET A 107 5.39 -10.28 -8.79
C MET A 107 4.97 -10.87 -10.15
N ALA A 108 5.92 -11.07 -11.07
CA ALA A 108 5.67 -11.60 -12.42
C ALA A 108 5.27 -13.08 -12.42
N ALA A 109 5.76 -13.89 -11.48
CA ALA A 109 5.45 -15.33 -11.37
C ALA A 109 3.94 -15.64 -11.29
N ARG A 110 3.13 -14.65 -10.94
CA ARG A 110 1.67 -14.76 -10.84
C ARG A 110 0.94 -14.62 -12.18
N GLY A 111 1.57 -13.99 -13.17
CA GLY A 111 0.94 -13.64 -14.46
C GLY A 111 0.02 -12.41 -14.41
N THR A 112 -0.41 -11.96 -13.22
CA THR A 112 -1.21 -10.73 -13.02
C THR A 112 -0.69 -9.91 -11.84
N VAL A 113 -0.45 -8.62 -12.06
CA VAL A 113 0.00 -7.67 -11.04
C VAL A 113 -1.22 -6.99 -10.42
N ARG A 114 -1.38 -7.08 -9.09
CA ARG A 114 -2.49 -6.41 -8.38
C ARG A 114 -2.23 -4.90 -8.33
N PRO A 115 -3.28 -4.08 -8.20
CA PRO A 115 -3.10 -2.64 -7.99
C PRO A 115 -2.19 -2.32 -6.79
N ILE A 116 -2.34 -3.04 -5.66
CA ILE A 116 -1.50 -2.82 -4.47
C ILE A 116 -0.02 -3.14 -4.72
N ASP A 117 0.27 -4.17 -5.52
CA ASP A 117 1.64 -4.57 -5.86
C ASP A 117 2.35 -3.45 -6.65
N ARG A 118 1.60 -2.70 -7.48
CA ARG A 118 2.13 -1.54 -8.22
C ARG A 118 2.51 -0.41 -7.28
N LEU A 119 1.69 -0.09 -6.29
CA LEU A 119 2.01 0.93 -5.29
C LEU A 119 3.24 0.54 -4.46
N GLN A 120 3.33 -0.71 -4.03
CA GLN A 120 4.49 -1.23 -3.31
C GLN A 120 5.76 -1.18 -4.18
N TRP A 121 5.66 -1.55 -5.46
CA TRP A 121 6.75 -1.44 -6.42
C TRP A 121 7.24 0.00 -6.60
N LEU A 122 6.32 0.95 -6.79
CA LEU A 122 6.65 2.37 -6.90
C LEU A 122 7.33 2.89 -5.63
N LEU A 123 6.84 2.50 -4.45
CA LEU A 123 7.43 2.88 -3.17
C LEU A 123 8.87 2.37 -3.06
N MET A 124 9.12 1.11 -3.41
CA MET A 124 10.47 0.54 -3.38
C MET A 124 11.42 1.28 -4.32
N ARG A 125 10.97 1.61 -5.55
CA ARG A 125 11.77 2.40 -6.50
C ARG A 125 12.09 3.80 -5.96
N GLN A 126 11.13 4.46 -5.33
CA GLN A 126 11.33 5.77 -4.71
C GLN A 126 12.35 5.69 -3.56
N ARG A 127 12.21 4.70 -2.66
CA ARG A 127 13.07 4.55 -1.48
C ARG A 127 14.52 4.22 -1.80
N PHE A 128 14.78 3.50 -2.89
CA PHE A 128 16.13 3.13 -3.30
C PHE A 128 16.78 4.12 -4.28
N GLY A 129 16.17 5.30 -4.48
CA GLY A 129 16.77 6.38 -5.25
C GLY A 129 16.69 6.16 -6.76
N GLN A 130 15.78 5.31 -7.25
CA GLN A 130 15.37 5.33 -8.65
C GLN A 130 14.28 6.38 -8.90
N ALA A 131 14.16 7.38 -8.03
CA ALA A 131 13.08 8.34 -8.02
C ALA A 131 13.30 9.46 -9.05
N SER A 132 12.22 9.66 -9.80
CA SER A 132 11.94 10.75 -10.71
C SER A 132 12.41 12.10 -10.19
N ALA A 133 13.12 12.85 -11.04
CA ALA A 133 13.38 14.27 -10.83
C ALA A 133 12.05 15.04 -10.93
N ALA A 134 11.32 15.19 -9.82
CA ALA A 134 10.26 16.18 -9.73
C ALA A 134 10.92 17.53 -9.41
N SER A 135 11.03 18.40 -10.42
CA SER A 135 11.45 19.78 -10.23
C SER A 135 10.46 20.48 -9.31
N ALA A 136 10.98 21.18 -8.31
CA ALA A 136 10.19 22.06 -7.47
C ALA A 136 9.64 23.20 -8.33
N GLN A 137 8.42 23.06 -8.86
CA GLN A 137 7.74 24.17 -9.50
C GLN A 137 6.98 24.99 -8.45
N ALA A 138 7.52 26.20 -8.24
CA ALA A 138 6.89 27.44 -7.75
C ALA A 138 5.78 27.37 -6.68
N ALA A 139 6.17 27.76 -5.47
CA ALA A 139 5.33 28.06 -4.30
C ALA A 139 4.43 29.31 -4.45
N ALA A 140 3.52 29.34 -5.43
CA ALA A 140 2.63 30.49 -5.64
C ALA A 140 1.13 30.21 -5.47
N GLN A 141 0.68 28.95 -5.40
CA GLN A 141 -0.73 28.62 -5.23
C GLN A 141 -0.91 27.71 -4.03
N SER A 142 -1.51 28.26 -2.97
CA SER A 142 -1.72 27.53 -1.70
C SER A 142 -3.05 26.79 -1.65
N ASP A 143 -3.99 27.08 -2.56
CA ASP A 143 -5.33 26.51 -2.54
C ASP A 143 -5.46 25.36 -3.55
N LEU A 144 -5.85 24.18 -3.05
CA LEU A 144 -6.15 23.01 -3.88
C LEU A 144 -7.40 23.20 -4.74
N SER A 145 -8.31 24.10 -4.37
CA SER A 145 -9.58 24.29 -5.09
C SER A 145 -9.40 24.90 -6.48
N HIS A 146 -8.24 25.54 -6.72
CA HIS A 146 -7.91 26.25 -7.96
C HIS A 146 -6.72 25.64 -8.70
N LEU A 147 -6.52 24.32 -8.56
CA LEU A 147 -5.49 23.61 -9.32
C LEU A 147 -5.70 23.79 -10.84
N PRO A 148 -4.62 23.87 -11.63
CA PRO A 148 -4.73 23.91 -13.08
C PRO A 148 -5.35 22.61 -13.61
N PRO A 149 -6.00 22.63 -14.79
CA PRO A 149 -6.68 21.45 -15.35
C PRO A 149 -5.78 20.22 -15.50
N THR A 150 -4.48 20.40 -15.74
CA THR A 150 -3.49 19.32 -15.82
C THR A 150 -3.36 18.57 -14.50
N ASP A 151 -3.28 19.31 -13.39
CA ASP A 151 -3.10 18.73 -12.05
C ASP A 151 -4.40 18.06 -11.59
N VAL A 152 -5.56 18.64 -11.90
CA VAL A 152 -6.87 18.01 -11.65
C VAL A 152 -6.99 16.69 -12.43
N LEU A 153 -6.52 16.63 -13.68
CA LEU A 153 -6.48 15.40 -14.46
C LEU A 153 -5.52 14.36 -13.86
N ALA A 154 -4.37 14.80 -13.33
CA ALA A 154 -3.43 13.93 -12.62
C ALA A 154 -4.09 13.31 -11.38
N VAL A 155 -4.76 14.14 -10.57
CA VAL A 155 -5.50 13.71 -9.38
C VAL A 155 -6.59 12.72 -9.78
N ALA A 156 -7.34 13.02 -10.84
CA ALA A 156 -8.38 12.13 -11.35
C ALA A 156 -7.81 10.76 -11.78
N ARG A 157 -6.73 10.72 -12.55
CA ARG A 157 -6.09 9.45 -12.97
C ARG A 157 -5.61 8.64 -11.77
N TYR A 158 -4.98 9.30 -10.80
CA TYR A 158 -4.50 8.63 -9.59
C TYR A 158 -5.65 8.12 -8.72
N CYS A 159 -6.72 8.92 -8.55
CA CYS A 159 -7.94 8.49 -7.86
C CYS A 159 -8.62 7.33 -8.60
N ALA A 160 -8.77 7.38 -9.93
CA ALA A 160 -9.35 6.28 -10.69
C ALA A 160 -8.55 4.97 -10.55
N PHE A 161 -7.21 5.06 -10.38
CA PHE A 161 -6.39 3.92 -10.02
C PHE A 161 -6.69 3.41 -8.61
N LEU A 162 -6.75 4.30 -7.61
CA LEU A 162 -7.04 3.97 -6.22
C LEU A 162 -8.47 3.42 -6.02
N ALA A 163 -9.43 3.82 -6.84
CA ALA A 163 -10.82 3.36 -6.80
C ALA A 163 -10.95 1.85 -7.01
N ARG A 164 -9.90 1.19 -7.52
CA ARG A 164 -9.80 -0.28 -7.60
C ARG A 164 -9.53 -0.96 -6.25
N MET A 165 -9.24 -0.17 -5.22
CA MET A 165 -8.85 -0.59 -3.86
C MET A 165 -9.57 0.23 -2.77
N VAL A 166 -10.23 1.33 -3.10
CA VAL A 166 -10.82 2.26 -2.14
C VAL A 166 -12.23 2.68 -2.61
N PRO A 167 -13.30 2.36 -1.85
CA PRO A 167 -13.35 1.45 -0.71
C PRO A 167 -13.43 0.00 -1.22
N VAL A 168 -12.77 -0.92 -0.53
CA VAL A 168 -13.09 -2.35 -0.69
C VAL A 168 -14.25 -2.65 0.24
N GLU A 169 -15.40 -3.04 -0.29
CA GLU A 169 -16.43 -3.63 0.55
C GLU A 169 -15.91 -4.96 1.08
N ALA A 170 -15.86 -5.09 2.42
CA ALA A 170 -15.63 -6.39 3.02
C ALA A 170 -16.76 -7.33 2.58
N HIS A 171 -16.42 -8.37 1.82
CA HIS A 171 -17.38 -9.44 1.54
C HIS A 171 -17.85 -10.02 2.88
N ASP A 172 -19.16 -10.02 3.12
CA ASP A 172 -19.73 -10.79 4.22
C ASP A 172 -19.45 -12.28 3.93
N ASP A 173 -18.89 -13.00 4.91
CA ASP A 173 -18.64 -14.46 4.87
C ASP A 173 -19.91 -15.31 4.65
N ALA A 174 -21.07 -14.68 4.45
CA ALA A 174 -22.38 -15.31 4.30
C ALA A 174 -22.84 -15.52 2.84
N ASN A 175 -22.14 -14.97 1.82
CA ASN A 175 -22.56 -15.13 0.42
C ASN A 175 -21.44 -15.71 -0.48
N PRO A 176 -21.69 -16.84 -1.18
CA PRO A 176 -20.71 -17.46 -2.06
C PRO A 176 -20.40 -16.62 -3.33
N PRO A 177 -19.23 -16.85 -3.95
CA PRO A 177 -18.66 -15.97 -4.97
C PRO A 177 -19.18 -16.32 -6.36
N GLU A 178 -20.36 -15.83 -6.74
CA GLU A 178 -20.87 -16.00 -8.12
C GLU A 178 -21.13 -14.71 -8.90
N LEU A 179 -20.86 -13.52 -8.37
CA LEU A 179 -20.87 -12.27 -9.15
C LEU A 179 -19.75 -11.28 -8.75
N ALA A 180 -18.49 -11.73 -8.78
CA ALA A 180 -17.32 -10.84 -8.60
C ALA A 180 -17.07 -9.85 -9.76
N ALA A 181 -18.06 -9.63 -10.63
CA ALA A 181 -18.02 -8.69 -11.76
C ALA A 181 -18.86 -7.42 -11.54
N ALA A 182 -19.49 -7.24 -10.36
CA ALA A 182 -20.39 -6.11 -10.07
C ALA A 182 -19.81 -5.00 -9.13
N ASP A 183 -18.67 -5.21 -8.46
CA ASP A 183 -18.23 -4.34 -7.34
C ASP A 183 -17.33 -3.15 -7.75
N GLY A 184 -17.62 -2.50 -8.89
CA GLY A 184 -16.99 -1.23 -9.27
C GLY A 184 -17.69 0.01 -8.71
N ALA A 185 -18.93 -0.15 -8.24
CA ALA A 185 -19.80 0.96 -7.85
C ALA A 185 -19.30 1.71 -6.60
N ALA A 186 -18.83 0.98 -5.59
CA ALA A 186 -18.32 1.60 -4.36
C ALA A 186 -17.04 2.43 -4.65
N GLY A 187 -16.14 1.89 -5.48
CA GLY A 187 -14.94 2.61 -5.94
C GLY A 187 -15.26 3.85 -6.75
N ALA A 188 -16.23 3.75 -7.68
CA ALA A 188 -16.68 4.89 -8.47
C ALA A 188 -17.37 5.97 -7.61
N ALA A 189 -18.13 5.58 -6.59
CA ALA A 189 -18.75 6.52 -5.64
C ALA A 189 -17.69 7.26 -4.82
N TRP A 190 -16.66 6.56 -4.34
CA TRP A 190 -15.53 7.20 -3.66
C TRP A 190 -14.74 8.12 -4.61
N TYR A 191 -14.51 7.71 -5.86
CA TYR A 191 -13.88 8.56 -6.85
C TYR A 191 -14.64 9.88 -7.04
N ALA A 192 -15.97 9.83 -7.16
CA ALA A 192 -16.80 11.03 -7.27
C ALA A 192 -16.65 11.92 -6.02
N SER A 193 -16.73 11.34 -4.82
CA SER A 193 -16.53 12.08 -3.56
C SER A 193 -15.13 12.70 -3.45
N ALA A 194 -14.09 11.96 -3.86
CA ALA A 194 -12.70 12.44 -3.85
C ALA A 194 -12.48 13.58 -4.84
N MET A 195 -13.23 13.62 -5.96
CA MET A 195 -13.13 14.66 -6.98
C MET A 195 -14.10 15.84 -6.79
N ALA A 196 -15.04 15.74 -5.85
CA ALA A 196 -16.16 16.69 -5.67
C ALA A 196 -15.73 18.16 -5.53
N ARG A 197 -14.56 18.41 -4.92
CA ARG A 197 -13.98 19.77 -4.80
C ARG A 197 -13.87 20.50 -6.13
N TRP A 198 -13.53 19.79 -7.20
CA TRP A 198 -13.19 20.40 -8.48
C TRP A 198 -14.37 20.45 -9.45
N GLU A 199 -15.50 19.80 -9.15
CA GLU A 199 -16.71 19.80 -9.98
C GLU A 199 -17.23 21.21 -10.34
N PRO A 200 -17.22 22.22 -9.46
CA PRO A 200 -17.69 23.56 -9.80
C PRO A 200 -16.82 24.30 -10.82
N HIS A 201 -15.57 23.87 -11.00
CA HIS A 201 -14.56 24.59 -11.80
C HIS A 201 -14.03 23.79 -12.99
N HIS A 202 -14.22 22.47 -12.99
CA HIS A 202 -13.66 21.56 -13.98
C HIS A 202 -14.66 20.47 -14.38
N SER A 203 -14.57 20.04 -15.65
CA SER A 203 -15.22 18.81 -16.09
C SER A 203 -14.41 17.61 -15.60
N ILE A 204 -14.97 16.85 -14.66
CA ILE A 204 -14.31 15.68 -14.07
C ILE A 204 -14.39 14.50 -15.05
N PRO A 205 -13.25 13.88 -15.42
CA PRO A 205 -13.26 12.73 -16.32
C PRO A 205 -13.92 11.52 -15.63
N PRO A 206 -14.43 10.55 -16.41
CA PRO A 206 -15.00 9.33 -15.85
C PRO A 206 -13.94 8.53 -15.08
N CYS A 207 -14.39 7.72 -14.12
CA CYS A 207 -13.53 6.84 -13.32
C CYS A 207 -12.97 5.68 -14.16
N THR A 208 -12.00 5.97 -15.01
CA THR A 208 -11.30 4.99 -15.84
C THR A 208 -9.87 4.82 -15.33
N PRO A 209 -9.48 3.63 -14.83
CA PRO A 209 -8.16 3.45 -14.28
C PRO A 209 -7.09 3.60 -15.38
N PRO A 210 -5.98 4.31 -15.10
CA PRO A 210 -4.88 4.45 -16.05
C PRO A 210 -4.13 3.13 -16.25
N ASP A 211 -3.37 3.07 -17.34
CA ASP A 211 -2.33 2.06 -17.53
C ASP A 211 -1.10 2.35 -16.65
N SER A 212 -0.05 1.53 -16.79
CA SER A 212 1.14 1.63 -15.95
C SER A 212 1.87 2.97 -16.13
N ASP A 213 1.99 3.45 -17.36
CA ASP A 213 2.71 4.69 -17.66
C ASP A 213 1.90 5.91 -17.23
N GLY A 214 0.58 5.89 -17.47
CA GLY A 214 -0.34 6.91 -16.99
C GLY A 214 -0.38 7.03 -15.46
N LEU A 215 -0.24 5.91 -14.74
CA LEU A 215 -0.12 5.94 -13.27
C LEU A 215 1.19 6.61 -12.82
N VAL A 216 2.32 6.28 -13.45
CA VAL A 216 3.63 6.88 -13.11
C VAL A 216 3.60 8.38 -13.40
N GLN A 217 3.10 8.78 -14.56
CA GLN A 217 2.98 10.19 -14.94
C GLN A 217 2.09 10.96 -13.96
N ALA A 218 0.91 10.43 -13.63
CA ALA A 218 0.02 11.04 -12.65
C ALA A 218 0.70 11.20 -11.28
N LEU A 219 1.42 10.17 -10.82
CA LEU A 219 2.15 10.26 -9.55
C LEU A 219 3.24 11.34 -9.58
N GLN A 220 3.98 11.48 -10.69
CA GLN A 220 5.00 12.51 -10.84
C GLN A 220 4.41 13.93 -10.80
N GLU A 221 3.27 14.13 -11.46
CA GLU A 221 2.52 15.39 -11.42
C GLU A 221 2.04 15.71 -9.98
N LEU A 222 1.51 14.71 -9.27
CA LEU A 222 1.12 14.88 -7.86
C LEU A 222 2.32 15.15 -6.93
N GLN A 223 3.47 14.53 -7.21
CA GLN A 223 4.73 14.80 -6.50
C GLN A 223 5.31 16.17 -6.83
N ALA A 224 4.87 16.84 -7.91
CA ALA A 224 5.26 18.20 -8.24
C ALA A 224 4.39 19.26 -7.53
N LEU A 225 3.24 18.88 -6.97
CA LEU A 225 2.39 19.76 -6.17
C LEU A 225 3.17 20.38 -5.00
N ALA A 226 2.72 21.55 -4.55
CA ALA A 226 3.31 22.23 -3.41
C ALA A 226 3.25 21.35 -2.16
N TRP A 227 4.28 21.45 -1.32
CA TRP A 227 4.44 20.58 -0.15
C TRP A 227 3.23 20.59 0.80
N MET A 228 2.48 21.71 0.91
CA MET A 228 1.26 21.82 1.71
C MET A 228 0.02 21.21 1.05
N GLN A 229 0.01 21.06 -0.27
CA GLN A 229 -1.14 20.54 -1.02
C GLN A 229 -1.24 19.02 -0.89
N ARG A 230 -0.11 18.30 -0.88
CA ARG A 230 -0.10 16.83 -0.82
C ARG A 230 -0.75 16.27 0.46
N PRO A 231 -0.50 16.84 1.66
CA PRO A 231 -1.15 16.37 2.89
C PRO A 231 -2.64 16.69 2.95
N VAL A 232 -3.07 17.84 2.39
CA VAL A 232 -4.49 18.18 2.30
C VAL A 232 -5.20 17.22 1.35
N LEU A 233 -4.60 16.92 0.20
CA LEU A 233 -5.11 15.96 -0.77
C LEU A 233 -5.26 14.56 -0.14
N ALA A 234 -4.22 14.06 0.54
CA ALA A 234 -4.25 12.77 1.22
C ALA A 234 -5.35 12.70 2.30
N ARG A 235 -5.53 13.78 3.08
CA ARG A 235 -6.61 13.85 4.09
C ARG A 235 -8.00 13.82 3.44
N ASP A 236 -8.19 14.52 2.33
CA ASP A 236 -9.46 14.55 1.63
C ASP A 236 -9.81 13.16 1.07
N TRP A 237 -8.82 12.42 0.54
CA TRP A 237 -9.00 11.03 0.12
C TRP A 237 -9.39 10.07 1.26
N VAL A 238 -8.75 10.20 2.43
CA VAL A 238 -9.09 9.40 3.62
C VAL A 238 -10.49 9.74 4.10
N THR A 239 -10.86 11.03 4.11
CA THR A 239 -12.19 11.48 4.51
C THR A 239 -13.27 10.90 3.60
N ALA A 240 -13.07 10.99 2.28
CA ALA A 240 -13.96 10.36 1.30
C ALA A 240 -14.03 8.84 1.50
N ALA A 241 -12.89 8.17 1.74
CA ALA A 241 -12.87 6.72 1.93
C ALA A 241 -13.69 6.30 3.16
N LEU A 242 -13.62 7.05 4.26
CA LEU A 242 -14.39 6.79 5.48
C LEU A 242 -15.90 6.98 5.27
N GLN A 243 -16.30 7.98 4.48
CA GLN A 243 -17.72 8.23 4.14
C GLN A 243 -18.35 7.04 3.38
N HIS A 244 -17.56 6.36 2.56
CA HIS A 244 -18.00 5.20 1.79
C HIS A 244 -17.66 3.85 2.44
N SER A 245 -17.08 3.86 3.65
CA SER A 245 -16.73 2.65 4.38
C SER A 245 -17.84 2.24 5.35
N ARG A 246 -18.11 0.92 5.44
CA ARG A 246 -19.07 0.39 6.42
C ARG A 246 -18.62 0.76 7.84
N HIS A 247 -19.53 1.30 8.64
CA HIS A 247 -19.30 1.75 10.02
C HIS A 247 -18.15 2.77 10.20
N GLY A 248 -17.77 3.49 9.14
CA GLY A 248 -16.67 4.46 9.18
C GLY A 248 -15.31 3.82 9.48
N ARG A 249 -15.10 2.56 9.08
CA ARG A 249 -13.82 1.85 9.25
C ARG A 249 -13.26 1.42 7.90
N LEU A 250 -12.01 1.80 7.64
CA LEU A 250 -11.29 1.34 6.45
C LEU A 250 -10.99 -0.16 6.54
N ALA A 251 -11.25 -0.87 5.45
CA ALA A 251 -10.70 -2.21 5.23
C ALA A 251 -9.17 -2.13 5.07
N ASP A 252 -8.46 -3.19 5.46
CA ASP A 252 -6.98 -3.21 5.46
C ASP A 252 -6.38 -2.86 4.09
N THR A 253 -6.97 -3.36 3.00
CA THR A 253 -6.49 -3.05 1.63
C THR A 253 -6.66 -1.58 1.26
N ALA A 254 -7.77 -0.94 1.69
CA ALA A 254 -8.01 0.47 1.45
C ALA A 254 -7.07 1.34 2.29
N ALA A 255 -6.86 0.98 3.56
CA ALA A 255 -5.91 1.64 4.44
C ALA A 255 -4.47 1.55 3.89
N ASP A 256 -4.05 0.36 3.45
CA ASP A 256 -2.73 0.14 2.87
C ASP A 256 -2.52 0.93 1.58
N ALA A 257 -3.51 0.96 0.69
CA ALA A 257 -3.45 1.77 -0.53
C ALA A 257 -3.26 3.27 -0.20
N LEU A 258 -4.05 3.81 0.72
CA LEU A 258 -3.97 5.22 1.13
C LEU A 258 -2.65 5.52 1.86
N ARG A 259 -2.13 4.60 2.70
CA ARG A 259 -0.84 4.74 3.37
C ARG A 259 0.31 4.74 2.37
N LEU A 260 0.30 3.82 1.40
CA LEU A 260 1.28 3.79 0.32
C LEU A 260 1.24 5.09 -0.48
N SER A 261 0.05 5.63 -0.79
CA SER A 261 -0.09 6.93 -1.44
C SER A 261 0.49 8.07 -0.61
N CYS A 262 0.25 8.12 0.70
CA CYS A 262 0.88 9.12 1.57
C CYS A 262 2.41 9.03 1.51
N ALA A 263 2.96 7.81 1.59
CA ALA A 263 4.40 7.57 1.51
C ALA A 263 4.99 7.97 0.16
N LEU A 264 4.29 7.69 -0.95
CA LEU A 264 4.69 8.07 -2.30
C LEU A 264 4.69 9.59 -2.49
N LEU A 265 3.69 10.28 -1.93
CA LEU A 265 3.57 11.74 -2.00
C LEU A 265 4.47 12.48 -1.01
N GLU A 266 5.17 11.74 -0.14
CA GLU A 266 5.98 12.29 0.97
C GLU A 266 5.13 13.16 1.91
N SER A 267 3.87 12.74 2.12
CA SER A 267 2.93 13.35 3.05
C SER A 267 2.96 12.64 4.41
N PRO A 268 2.78 13.38 5.53
CA PRO A 268 2.44 12.74 6.81
C PRO A 268 1.13 11.95 6.69
N LEU A 269 0.95 10.98 7.58
CA LEU A 269 -0.27 10.18 7.64
C LEU A 269 -1.41 10.98 8.28
N PRO A 270 -2.61 11.00 7.68
CA PRO A 270 -3.78 11.57 8.35
C PRO A 270 -4.09 10.82 9.67
N PRO A 271 -4.51 11.52 10.75
CA PRO A 271 -4.76 10.91 12.05
C PRO A 271 -5.77 9.76 12.02
N GLU A 272 -6.78 9.84 11.16
CA GLU A 272 -7.80 8.80 10.98
C GLU A 272 -7.17 7.51 10.44
N LEU A 273 -6.22 7.65 9.52
CA LEU A 273 -5.48 6.53 8.96
C LEU A 273 -4.47 5.97 9.97
N GLU A 274 -3.80 6.82 10.76
CA GLU A 274 -2.93 6.35 11.84
C GLU A 274 -3.65 5.49 12.88
N ARG A 275 -4.90 5.82 13.21
CA ARG A 275 -5.72 5.04 14.16
C ARG A 275 -5.94 3.60 13.69
N HIS A 276 -6.07 3.37 12.38
CA HIS A 276 -6.21 2.03 11.82
C HIS A 276 -4.99 1.16 12.18
N TYR A 277 -3.79 1.72 12.05
CA TYR A 277 -2.54 1.01 12.32
C TYR A 277 -2.24 0.86 13.82
N ARG A 278 -2.72 1.78 14.67
CA ARG A 278 -2.57 1.69 16.12
C ARG A 278 -3.26 0.45 16.72
N GLY A 279 -4.30 -0.08 16.07
CA GLY A 279 -4.95 -1.33 16.49
C GLY A 279 -4.02 -2.54 16.48
N ALA A 280 -2.94 -2.50 15.69
CA ALA A 280 -1.90 -3.52 15.63
C ALA A 280 -0.62 -3.11 16.39
N ALA A 281 -0.70 -2.19 17.35
CA ALA A 281 0.46 -1.61 18.04
C ALA A 281 1.41 -2.66 18.63
N GLU A 282 0.89 -3.77 19.15
CA GLU A 282 1.70 -4.83 19.77
C GLU A 282 2.55 -5.62 18.76
N ALA A 283 2.14 -5.63 17.50
CA ALA A 283 2.88 -6.25 16.40
C ALA A 283 3.50 -5.20 15.47
N SER A 284 3.36 -3.91 15.79
CA SER A 284 3.94 -2.81 15.01
C SER A 284 5.44 -2.71 15.32
N PRO A 285 6.25 -2.23 14.37
CA PRO A 285 7.66 -2.01 14.63
C PRO A 285 7.87 -0.96 15.75
N PRO A 286 8.96 -1.06 16.52
CA PRO A 286 9.31 -0.10 17.57
C PRO A 286 9.68 1.28 17.02
#